data_AF-A0AA36B1S6-F1
#
_entry.id   AF-A0AA36B1S6-F1
#
_cell.length_a   1.000
_cell.length_b   1.000
_cell.length_c   1.000
_cell.angle_alpha   90.00
_cell.angle_beta   90.00
_cell.angle_gamma   90.00
#
_symmetry.space_group_name_H-M   'P 1'
#
loop_
_entity.id
_entity.type
_entity.pdbx_description
1 polymer ?
#
loop_
_entity_poly.entity_id
_entity_poly.type
_entity_poly.pdbx_seq_one_letter_code
_entity_poly.pdbx_strand_id
1 'polypeptide(L)'
;MIYNTVEALNLKKGQASRLKRILMTNLKSELYTHLATKDKEKRDALAKVKDLLTNQEFKQLKVLLRRESNSVWNMCVQHFEEKLTWTIQLPYNKKTTKQFVKTESIDGISMNDKPVEDDQLTSNVRVYGGVQLDTNELAALELPPKFATYNKVSKISILSDIEKCFTKLRWRTHFNLNHNHNHNQNPDTQYMPDYNRCFYDKSDMSFDMKRVYPTNLPFNKRVCMPPYTDAALEAKFTLTKAKILSAFSNYTQRHIQERSINKTHDLNTKIKKGLNILKRRIKNREIVCFPTDKSGRMSVDNIPNYISNMQPHIRDMTETTTLEYIENEKIVNAHMGMWSIILQSEKRTANNFLTTNNEIPPLYGLRKDHKSHTDHILGPPT
;
A
#
# COMPACT_ATOMS: atom_id res chain seq x y z
N MET A 1 29.43 21.61 3.60
CA MET A 1 28.91 21.43 2.23
C MET A 1 27.39 21.23 2.22
N ILE A 2 26.84 20.16 2.82
CA ILE A 2 25.39 19.85 2.86
C ILE A 2 24.50 20.98 3.44
N TYR A 3 24.98 21.71 4.46
CA TYR A 3 24.23 22.84 5.05
C TYR A 3 23.98 23.97 4.05
N ASN A 4 24.99 24.29 3.24
CA ASN A 4 24.95 25.37 2.26
C ASN A 4 24.05 24.99 1.07
N THR A 5 24.02 23.70 0.68
CA THR A 5 23.11 23.19 -0.36
C THR A 5 21.65 23.20 0.08
N VAL A 6 21.36 22.99 1.37
CA VAL A 6 19.97 23.05 1.88
C VAL A 6 19.48 24.50 2.05
N GLU A 7 20.36 25.44 2.37
CA GLU A 7 20.02 26.88 2.43
C GLU A 7 19.89 27.54 1.06
N ALA A 8 20.61 27.04 0.04
CA ALA A 8 20.47 27.48 -1.34
C ALA A 8 19.12 27.09 -1.98
N LEU A 9 18.36 26.19 -1.34
CA LEU A 9 17.03 25.78 -1.79
C LEU A 9 15.98 26.69 -1.15
N ASN A 10 15.30 27.51 -1.97
CA ASN A 10 14.19 28.42 -1.63
C ASN A 10 12.95 27.70 -1.04
N LEU A 11 13.13 26.94 0.04
CA LEU A 11 12.11 26.17 0.73
C LEU A 11 11.39 27.05 1.76
N LYS A 12 10.06 26.92 1.89
CA LYS A 12 9.29 27.69 2.88
C LYS A 12 9.80 27.41 4.31
N LYS A 13 9.87 28.46 5.15
CA LYS A 13 10.23 28.37 6.59
C LYS A 13 9.39 27.26 7.26
N GLY A 14 10.04 26.18 7.67
CA GLY A 14 9.42 24.99 8.30
C GLY A 14 9.58 23.69 7.51
N GLN A 15 9.59 23.73 6.18
CA GLN A 15 9.80 22.53 5.34
C GLN A 15 11.28 22.15 5.29
N ALA A 16 12.17 23.12 5.13
CA ALA A 16 13.61 22.92 5.24
C ALA A 16 13.98 22.29 6.59
N SER A 17 13.42 22.79 7.69
CA SER A 17 13.70 22.29 9.04
C SER A 17 13.24 20.85 9.26
N ARG A 18 12.07 20.46 8.71
CA ARG A 18 11.52 19.11 8.87
C ARG A 18 12.21 18.09 7.95
N LEU A 19 12.51 18.47 6.71
CA LEU A 19 13.29 17.63 5.79
C LEU A 19 14.71 17.42 6.32
N LYS A 20 15.34 18.50 6.79
CA LYS A 20 16.64 18.47 7.48
C LYS A 20 16.59 17.57 8.69
N ARG A 21 15.53 17.63 9.51
CA ARG A 21 15.38 16.76 10.69
C ARG A 21 15.23 15.28 10.30
N ILE A 22 14.41 14.94 9.31
CA ILE A 22 14.16 13.53 8.89
C ILE A 22 15.38 12.93 8.19
N LEU A 23 16.00 13.64 7.24
CA LEU A 23 17.22 13.19 6.57
C LEU A 23 18.40 13.08 7.54
N MET A 24 18.52 14.02 8.49
CA MET A 24 19.63 14.02 9.45
C MET A 24 19.45 13.06 10.62
N THR A 25 18.27 12.51 10.88
CA THR A 25 18.07 11.56 11.98
C THR A 25 18.23 10.12 11.51
N ASN A 26 17.52 9.71 10.45
CA ASN A 26 17.49 8.29 10.07
C ASN A 26 18.69 7.85 9.24
N LEU A 27 19.16 8.67 8.30
CA LEU A 27 20.33 8.31 7.48
C LEU A 27 21.65 8.55 8.20
N LYS A 28 21.68 9.55 9.08
CA LYS A 28 22.86 9.83 9.89
C LYS A 28 23.08 8.73 10.93
N SER A 29 22.04 8.16 11.54
CA SER A 29 22.21 7.09 12.53
C SER A 29 22.77 5.82 11.92
N GLU A 30 22.25 5.35 10.79
CA GLU A 30 22.70 4.12 10.13
C GLU A 30 24.10 4.27 9.51
N LEU A 31 24.37 5.40 8.84
CA LEU A 31 25.65 5.61 8.19
C LEU A 31 26.77 5.88 9.22
N TYR A 32 26.47 6.57 10.33
CA TYR A 32 27.43 6.73 11.43
C TYR A 32 27.67 5.42 12.18
N THR A 33 26.65 4.58 12.38
CA THR A 33 26.86 3.27 13.03
C THR A 33 27.70 2.36 12.14
N HIS A 34 27.44 2.31 10.83
CA HIS A 34 28.24 1.53 9.89
C HIS A 34 29.68 2.06 9.75
N LEU A 35 29.89 3.38 9.72
CA LEU A 35 31.24 3.96 9.72
C LEU A 35 31.97 3.70 11.04
N ALA A 36 31.28 3.82 12.17
CA ALA A 36 31.86 3.59 13.49
C ALA A 36 32.26 2.12 13.70
N THR A 37 31.47 1.16 13.20
CA THR A 37 31.83 -0.27 13.24
C THR A 37 33.04 -0.55 12.34
N LYS A 38 33.08 -0.01 11.12
CA LYS A 38 34.23 -0.17 10.22
C LYS A 38 35.51 0.49 10.77
N ASP A 39 35.40 1.64 11.42
CA ASP A 39 36.53 2.30 12.10
C ASP A 39 36.99 1.53 13.34
N LYS A 40 36.09 0.79 14.02
CA LYS A 40 36.46 -0.11 15.11
C LYS A 40 37.22 -1.33 14.57
N GLU A 41 36.68 -2.01 13.55
CA GLU A 41 37.33 -3.15 12.88
C GLU A 41 38.74 -2.78 12.38
N LYS A 42 38.88 -1.58 11.79
CA LYS A 42 40.15 -1.06 11.31
C LYS A 42 41.15 -0.77 12.43
N ARG A 43 40.69 -0.25 13.58
CA ARG A 43 41.53 -0.07 14.77
C ARG A 43 41.99 -1.39 15.36
N ASP A 44 41.08 -2.37 15.43
CA ASP A 44 41.38 -3.70 15.95
C ASP A 44 42.38 -4.44 15.04
N ALA A 45 42.24 -4.30 13.71
CA ALA A 45 43.21 -4.81 12.74
C ALA A 45 44.57 -4.11 12.85
N LEU A 46 44.59 -2.78 12.98
CA LEU A 46 45.83 -2.02 13.18
C LEU A 46 46.55 -2.40 14.46
N ALA A 47 45.82 -2.68 15.54
CA ALA A 47 46.40 -3.12 16.82
C ALA A 47 47.14 -4.46 16.68
N LYS A 48 46.60 -5.39 15.88
CA LYS A 48 47.21 -6.71 15.65
C LYS A 48 48.49 -6.67 14.81
N VAL A 49 48.59 -5.70 13.90
CA VAL A 49 49.72 -5.59 12.95
C VAL A 49 50.79 -4.60 13.44
N LYS A 50 50.49 -3.81 14.49
CA LYS A 50 51.38 -2.78 15.04
C LYS A 50 52.75 -3.33 15.45
N ASP A 51 52.78 -4.52 16.06
CA ASP A 51 54.01 -5.11 16.60
C ASP A 51 54.82 -5.87 15.52
N LEU A 52 54.27 -6.01 14.31
CA LEU A 52 54.87 -6.75 13.19
C LEU A 52 55.52 -5.82 12.15
N LEU A 53 55.32 -4.51 12.24
CA LEU A 53 55.78 -3.54 11.25
C LEU A 53 56.87 -2.62 11.81
N THR A 54 57.79 -2.22 10.96
CA THR A 54 58.73 -1.14 11.31
C THR A 54 57.97 0.20 11.43
N ASN A 55 58.51 1.14 12.20
CA ASN A 55 57.91 2.46 12.39
C ASN A 55 57.65 3.20 11.06
N GLN A 56 58.48 2.97 10.04
CA GLN A 56 58.36 3.58 8.73
C GLN A 56 57.23 2.96 7.90
N GLU A 57 57.11 1.63 7.89
CA GLU A 57 56.01 0.92 7.22
C GLU A 57 54.66 1.22 7.90
N PHE A 58 54.64 1.31 9.23
CA PHE A 58 53.44 1.67 9.98
C PHE A 58 52.97 3.10 9.65
N LYS A 59 53.92 4.03 9.43
CA LYS A 59 53.60 5.40 8.99
C LYS A 59 53.02 5.41 7.57
N GLN A 60 53.56 4.62 6.65
CA GLN A 60 53.03 4.48 5.29
C GLN A 60 51.62 3.86 5.29
N LEU A 61 51.40 2.82 6.09
CA LEU A 61 50.10 2.18 6.24
C LEU A 61 49.03 3.16 6.75
N LYS A 62 49.36 3.98 7.75
CA LYS A 62 48.45 5.05 8.23
C LYS A 62 48.07 6.05 7.14
N VAL A 63 49.01 6.42 6.27
CA VAL A 63 48.75 7.35 5.16
C VAL A 63 47.82 6.71 4.12
N LEU A 64 48.06 5.46 3.74
CA LEU A 64 47.20 4.71 2.83
C LEU A 64 45.78 4.56 3.38
N LEU A 65 45.67 4.16 4.64
CA LEU A 65 44.39 4.01 5.33
C LEU A 65 43.62 5.33 5.42
N ARG A 66 44.31 6.46 5.61
CA ARG A 66 43.67 7.78 5.59
C ARG A 66 43.18 8.16 4.19
N ARG A 67 43.96 7.83 3.15
CA ARG A 67 43.59 8.06 1.75
C ARG A 67 42.35 7.27 1.35
N GLU A 68 42.28 5.99 1.70
CA GLU A 68 41.10 5.16 1.44
C GLU A 68 39.86 5.65 2.20
N SER A 69 39.99 5.97 3.50
CA SER A 69 38.88 6.52 4.28
C SER A 69 38.34 7.82 3.67
N ASN A 70 39.24 8.71 3.21
CA ASN A 70 38.83 9.93 2.51
C ASN A 70 38.15 9.63 1.16
N SER A 71 38.62 8.63 0.42
CA SER A 71 38.01 8.22 -0.85
C SER A 71 36.58 7.71 -0.66
N VAL A 72 36.36 6.82 0.31
CA VAL A 72 35.04 6.29 0.64
C VAL A 72 34.10 7.41 1.10
N TRP A 73 34.60 8.31 1.96
CA TRP A 73 33.83 9.47 2.39
C TRP A 73 33.38 10.34 1.21
N ASN A 74 34.29 10.65 0.28
CA ASN A 74 33.96 11.45 -0.90
C ASN A 74 32.94 10.76 -1.81
N MET A 75 33.05 9.45 -2.02
CA MET A 75 32.04 8.67 -2.77
C MET A 75 30.66 8.72 -2.11
N CYS A 76 30.60 8.60 -0.77
CA CYS A 76 29.34 8.71 -0.05
C CYS A 76 28.73 10.11 -0.16
N VAL A 77 29.56 11.17 -0.07
CA VAL A 77 29.11 12.56 -0.26
C VAL A 77 28.55 12.76 -1.67
N GLN A 78 29.25 12.29 -2.71
CA GLN A 78 28.79 12.40 -4.08
C GLN A 78 27.46 11.65 -4.30
N HIS A 79 27.36 10.41 -3.83
CA HIS A 79 26.11 9.63 -3.92
C HIS A 79 24.94 10.34 -3.20
N PHE A 80 25.24 11.03 -2.09
CA PHE A 80 24.24 11.81 -1.37
C PHE A 80 23.80 13.04 -2.16
N GLU A 81 24.72 13.76 -2.80
CA GLU A 81 24.42 14.90 -3.66
C GLU A 81 23.57 14.49 -4.88
N GLU A 82 23.87 13.34 -5.49
CA GLU A 82 23.09 12.73 -6.57
C GLU A 82 21.66 12.36 -6.11
N LYS A 83 21.51 11.75 -4.93
CA LYS A 83 20.18 11.46 -4.37
C LYS A 83 19.41 12.73 -4.04
N LEU A 84 20.09 13.76 -3.54
CA LEU A 84 19.47 15.02 -3.17
C LEU A 84 18.98 15.75 -4.42
N THR A 85 19.81 15.82 -5.47
CA THR A 85 19.43 16.37 -6.78
C THR A 85 18.28 15.58 -7.41
N TRP A 86 18.30 14.24 -7.39
CA TRP A 86 17.19 13.42 -7.86
C TRP A 86 15.90 13.68 -7.07
N THR A 87 15.99 13.81 -5.75
CA THR A 87 14.83 14.10 -4.88
C THR A 87 14.26 15.50 -5.12
N ILE A 88 15.10 16.46 -5.50
CA ILE A 88 14.67 17.82 -5.88
C ILE A 88 14.05 17.84 -7.29
N GLN A 89 14.60 17.05 -8.21
CA GLN A 89 14.11 16.92 -9.59
C GLN A 89 12.80 16.14 -9.69
N LEU A 90 12.55 15.21 -8.76
CA LEU A 90 11.21 14.66 -8.60
C LEU A 90 10.25 15.85 -8.45
N PRO A 91 9.24 16.00 -9.32
CA PRO A 91 8.19 16.97 -9.07
C PRO A 91 7.65 16.57 -7.70
N TYR A 92 8.01 17.35 -6.68
CA TYR A 92 7.35 17.28 -5.39
C TYR A 92 5.91 17.32 -5.80
N ASN A 93 5.17 16.24 -5.53
CA ASN A 93 3.72 16.27 -5.58
C ASN A 93 3.40 17.36 -4.58
N LYS A 94 3.38 18.62 -5.07
CA LYS A 94 2.42 19.60 -4.64
C LYS A 94 1.21 18.72 -4.61
N LYS A 95 0.71 18.46 -3.41
CA LYS A 95 -0.71 18.55 -3.24
C LYS A 95 -1.04 19.92 -3.81
N THR A 96 -1.15 20.03 -5.14
CA THR A 96 -2.37 20.53 -5.71
C THR A 96 -3.40 19.84 -4.84
N THR A 97 -3.86 20.56 -3.82
CA THR A 97 -5.25 20.94 -3.83
C THR A 97 -5.60 21.14 -5.30
N LYS A 98 -5.85 20.02 -6.01
CA LYS A 98 -6.68 20.02 -7.18
C LYS A 98 -7.89 20.69 -6.59
N GLN A 99 -8.04 21.98 -6.90
CA GLN A 99 -9.28 22.68 -6.69
C GLN A 99 -10.27 21.72 -7.32
N PHE A 100 -11.05 21.01 -6.51
CA PHE A 100 -11.94 19.98 -7.01
C PHE A 100 -12.84 20.71 -7.99
N VAL A 101 -12.57 20.54 -9.28
CA VAL A 101 -13.32 21.19 -10.35
C VAL A 101 -14.70 20.56 -10.27
N LYS A 102 -15.68 21.41 -9.93
CA LYS A 102 -17.09 21.06 -9.67
C LYS A 102 -17.26 19.93 -8.65
N THR A 103 -17.49 20.31 -7.40
CA THR A 103 -18.26 19.47 -6.48
C THR A 103 -19.61 19.17 -7.14
N GLU A 104 -19.82 17.94 -7.58
CA GLU A 104 -21.17 17.46 -7.84
C GLU A 104 -21.90 17.50 -6.51
N SER A 105 -22.77 18.50 -6.37
CA SER A 105 -23.65 18.64 -5.23
C SER A 105 -25.01 18.11 -5.62
N ILE A 106 -25.47 17.06 -4.96
CA ILE A 106 -26.87 16.65 -5.01
C ILE A 106 -27.56 17.35 -3.83
N ASP A 107 -28.54 18.21 -4.12
CA ASP A 107 -29.31 18.97 -3.12
C ASP A 107 -28.45 19.77 -2.11
N GLY A 108 -27.29 20.27 -2.56
CA GLY A 108 -26.34 21.03 -1.73
C GLY A 108 -25.37 20.18 -0.89
N ILE A 109 -25.38 18.86 -1.03
CA ILE A 109 -24.42 17.95 -0.37
C ILE A 109 -23.24 17.69 -1.31
N SER A 110 -22.05 18.14 -0.91
CA SER A 110 -20.81 17.94 -1.65
C SER A 110 -20.35 16.48 -1.59
N MET A 111 -20.45 15.75 -2.70
CA MET A 111 -19.92 14.40 -2.86
C MET A 111 -18.43 14.49 -3.24
N ASN A 112 -17.54 14.62 -2.25
CA ASN A 112 -16.09 14.63 -2.51
C ASN A 112 -15.55 13.20 -2.56
N ASP A 113 -15.91 12.44 -3.60
CA ASP A 113 -15.10 11.30 -4.00
C ASP A 113 -14.13 11.72 -5.08
N LYS A 114 -12.96 11.06 -5.12
CA LYS A 114 -12.04 11.25 -6.24
C LYS A 114 -12.83 10.92 -7.51
N PRO A 115 -12.83 11.79 -8.54
CA PRO A 115 -13.29 11.33 -9.84
C PRO A 115 -12.52 10.04 -10.15
N VAL A 116 -13.23 9.03 -10.66
CA VAL A 116 -12.54 7.91 -11.31
C VAL A 116 -11.72 8.59 -12.38
N GLU A 117 -10.41 8.67 -12.18
CA GLU A 117 -9.54 9.23 -13.20
C GLU A 117 -9.77 8.33 -14.41
N ASP A 118 -10.30 8.91 -15.50
CA ASP A 118 -10.30 8.34 -16.84
C ASP A 118 -8.85 8.26 -17.34
N ASP A 119 -7.97 7.71 -16.51
CA ASP A 119 -6.75 7.12 -16.96
C ASP A 119 -7.21 5.93 -17.79
N GLN A 120 -7.48 6.21 -19.07
CA GLN A 120 -7.34 5.27 -20.16
C GLN A 120 -5.88 4.82 -20.13
N LEU A 121 -5.53 4.02 -19.13
CA LEU A 121 -4.33 3.21 -19.06
C LEU A 121 -4.53 2.15 -20.12
N THR A 122 -4.39 2.55 -21.38
CA THR A 122 -4.13 1.65 -22.50
C THR A 122 -2.78 1.03 -22.18
N SER A 123 -2.81 -0.03 -21.39
CA SER A 123 -1.60 -0.73 -20.99
C SER A 123 -1.23 -1.63 -22.15
N ASN A 124 -0.23 -1.20 -22.93
CA ASN A 124 0.33 -2.03 -23.99
C ASN A 124 0.85 -3.32 -23.35
N VAL A 125 0.12 -4.42 -23.61
CA VAL A 125 0.42 -5.75 -23.07
C VAL A 125 1.80 -6.17 -23.57
N ARG A 126 2.63 -6.69 -22.65
CA ARG A 126 3.94 -7.21 -23.03
C ARG A 126 3.84 -8.70 -23.32
N VAL A 127 4.40 -9.10 -24.45
CA VAL A 127 4.37 -10.49 -24.91
C VAL A 127 5.79 -10.95 -25.12
N TYR A 128 6.17 -12.02 -24.43
CA TYR A 128 7.49 -12.63 -24.45
C TYR A 128 7.38 -14.09 -24.88
N GLY A 129 8.52 -14.74 -25.15
CA GLY A 129 8.61 -16.15 -25.51
C GLY A 129 7.97 -16.49 -26.86
N GLY A 130 7.77 -15.50 -27.73
CA GLY A 130 7.18 -15.68 -29.07
C GLY A 130 5.69 -16.05 -29.04
N VAL A 131 4.99 -15.80 -27.93
CA VAL A 131 3.56 -16.13 -27.80
C VAL A 131 2.74 -15.29 -28.79
N GLN A 132 1.86 -15.94 -29.54
CA GLN A 132 0.85 -15.26 -30.35
C GLN A 132 -0.44 -15.12 -29.55
N LEU A 133 -0.98 -13.90 -29.52
CA LEU A 133 -2.24 -13.56 -28.86
C LEU A 133 -3.29 -13.20 -29.92
N ASP A 134 -4.51 -13.70 -29.73
CA ASP A 134 -5.66 -13.25 -30.49
C ASP A 134 -6.09 -11.84 -30.07
N THR A 135 -6.75 -11.12 -30.98
CA THR A 135 -7.38 -9.81 -30.76
C THR A 135 -8.30 -9.77 -29.54
N ASN A 136 -8.92 -10.89 -29.18
CA ASN A 136 -9.77 -11.01 -27.99
C ASN A 136 -8.95 -11.16 -26.71
N GLU A 137 -7.86 -11.93 -26.76
CA GLU A 137 -6.94 -12.12 -25.63
C GLU A 137 -6.22 -10.82 -25.30
N LEU A 138 -5.75 -10.10 -26.31
CA LEU A 138 -5.08 -8.82 -26.17
C LEU A 138 -6.00 -7.78 -25.51
N ALA A 139 -7.23 -7.64 -26.00
CA ALA A 139 -8.23 -6.75 -25.40
C ALA A 139 -8.58 -7.09 -23.94
N ALA A 140 -8.46 -8.36 -23.55
CA ALA A 140 -8.67 -8.78 -22.17
C ALA A 140 -7.47 -8.45 -21.25
N LEU A 141 -6.25 -8.49 -21.79
CA LEU A 141 -5.01 -8.23 -21.06
C LEU A 141 -4.67 -6.74 -20.96
N GLU A 142 -5.18 -5.91 -21.88
CA GLU A 142 -5.05 -4.45 -21.83
C GLU A 142 -5.77 -3.82 -20.62
N LEU A 143 -6.79 -4.52 -20.10
CA LEU A 143 -7.48 -4.09 -18.90
C LEU A 143 -6.52 -4.09 -17.69
N PRO A 144 -6.51 -3.04 -16.86
CA PRO A 144 -5.66 -3.01 -15.70
C PRO A 144 -6.01 -4.18 -14.75
N PRO A 145 -5.01 -4.80 -14.07
CA PRO A 145 -5.27 -5.94 -13.17
C PRO A 145 -6.30 -5.64 -12.07
N LYS A 146 -6.39 -4.37 -11.64
CA LYS A 146 -7.36 -3.89 -10.63
C LYS A 146 -8.78 -3.69 -11.17
N PHE A 147 -8.96 -3.56 -12.48
CA PHE A 147 -10.23 -3.27 -13.15
C PHE A 147 -10.72 -4.42 -14.06
N ALA A 148 -9.98 -5.52 -14.15
CA ALA A 148 -10.34 -6.71 -14.93
C ALA A 148 -11.68 -7.36 -14.49
N THR A 149 -12.19 -6.99 -13.32
CA THR A 149 -13.57 -7.22 -12.90
C THR A 149 -14.10 -5.99 -12.20
N TYR A 150 -15.05 -5.27 -12.82
CA TYR A 150 -15.85 -4.31 -12.06
C TYR A 150 -16.52 -5.05 -10.90
N ASN A 151 -16.44 -4.48 -9.69
CA ASN A 151 -17.13 -5.02 -8.53
C ASN A 151 -18.62 -5.11 -8.86
N LYS A 152 -19.22 -6.26 -8.55
CA LYS A 152 -20.66 -6.47 -8.74
C LYS A 152 -21.40 -5.31 -8.06
N VAL A 153 -22.13 -4.52 -8.84
CA VAL A 153 -22.96 -3.45 -8.29
C VAL A 153 -24.02 -4.11 -7.41
N SER A 154 -23.88 -3.93 -6.10
CA SER A 154 -24.76 -4.54 -5.11
C SER A 154 -25.45 -3.46 -4.30
N LYS A 155 -26.75 -3.66 -4.06
CA LYS A 155 -27.56 -2.76 -3.23
C LYS A 155 -26.91 -2.56 -1.85
N ILE A 156 -26.34 -3.61 -1.28
CA ILE A 156 -25.68 -3.58 0.03
C ILE A 156 -24.42 -2.73 -0.01
N SER A 157 -23.58 -2.85 -1.04
CA SER A 157 -22.37 -2.00 -1.18
C SER A 157 -22.75 -0.54 -1.31
N ILE A 158 -23.72 -0.22 -2.17
CA ILE A 158 -24.18 1.16 -2.36
C ILE A 158 -24.75 1.73 -1.06
N LEU A 159 -25.59 0.98 -0.35
CA LEU A 159 -26.08 1.40 0.96
C LEU A 159 -24.94 1.63 1.95
N SER A 160 -23.95 0.75 1.98
CA SER A 160 -22.78 0.91 2.84
C SER A 160 -22.00 2.19 2.52
N ASP A 161 -21.81 2.50 1.24
CA ASP A 161 -21.07 3.68 0.81
C ASP A 161 -21.85 4.99 1.06
N ILE A 162 -23.18 4.97 0.87
CA ILE A 162 -24.07 6.08 1.27
C ILE A 162 -23.94 6.33 2.78
N GLU A 163 -24.04 5.30 3.62
CA GLU A 163 -23.95 5.44 5.08
C GLU A 163 -22.55 5.90 5.52
N LYS A 164 -21.47 5.43 4.87
CA LYS A 164 -20.12 5.94 5.10
C LYS A 164 -20.02 7.42 4.77
N CYS A 165 -20.56 7.84 3.63
CA CYS A 165 -20.56 9.24 3.21
C CYS A 165 -21.30 10.13 4.23
N PHE A 166 -22.53 9.76 4.60
CA PHE A 166 -23.31 10.51 5.58
C PHE A 166 -22.65 10.52 6.96
N THR A 167 -22.07 9.40 7.40
CA THR A 167 -21.32 9.34 8.66
C THR A 167 -20.12 10.29 8.65
N LYS A 168 -19.35 10.33 7.55
CA LYS A 168 -18.24 11.29 7.39
C LYS A 168 -18.74 12.74 7.40
N LEU A 169 -19.87 13.02 6.74
CA LEU A 169 -20.47 14.35 6.73
C LEU A 169 -20.93 14.78 8.13
N ARG A 170 -21.60 13.90 8.88
CA ARG A 170 -21.98 14.14 10.29
C ARG A 170 -20.76 14.46 11.13
N TRP A 171 -19.70 13.65 11.05
CA TRP A 171 -18.44 13.92 11.76
C TRP A 171 -17.83 15.28 11.39
N ARG A 172 -17.83 15.64 10.10
CA ARG A 172 -17.30 16.93 9.63
C ARG A 172 -18.11 18.11 10.15
N THR A 173 -19.44 18.02 10.13
CA THR A 173 -20.33 19.06 10.67
C THR A 173 -20.08 19.27 12.16
N HIS A 174 -20.03 18.18 12.93
CA HIS A 174 -19.75 18.25 14.38
C HIS A 174 -18.33 18.76 14.68
N PHE A 175 -17.33 18.38 13.89
CA PHE A 175 -15.97 18.88 14.05
C PHE A 175 -15.87 20.39 13.77
N ASN A 176 -16.53 20.88 12.72
CA ASN A 176 -16.55 22.29 12.36
C ASN A 176 -17.31 23.14 13.39
N LEU A 177 -18.42 22.63 13.95
CA LEU A 177 -19.15 23.29 15.03
C LEU A 177 -18.28 23.43 16.28
N ASN A 178 -17.55 22.38 16.65
CA ASN A 178 -16.65 22.38 17.81
C ASN A 178 -15.40 23.25 17.64
N HIS A 179 -14.94 23.51 16.40
CA HIS A 179 -13.80 24.40 16.13
C HIS A 179 -14.17 25.89 16.07
N ASN A 180 -15.43 26.23 15.79
CA ASN A 180 -15.88 27.62 15.68
C ASN A 180 -16.42 28.20 17.00
N HIS A 181 -16.65 27.37 18.02
CA HIS A 181 -16.97 27.87 19.35
C HIS A 181 -15.71 28.20 20.14
N ASN A 182 -15.42 29.51 20.27
CA ASN A 182 -14.74 30.05 21.44
C ASN A 182 -15.41 29.44 22.69
N HIS A 183 -14.59 28.84 23.55
CA HIS A 183 -14.73 28.24 24.89
C HIS A 183 -15.91 28.58 25.85
N ASN A 184 -17.02 29.16 25.42
CA ASN A 184 -18.17 29.53 26.24
C ASN A 184 -19.46 28.89 25.71
N GLN A 185 -19.61 27.56 25.84
CA GLN A 185 -20.94 26.95 25.91
C GLN A 185 -20.99 25.86 26.98
N ASN A 186 -22.15 25.82 27.62
CA ASN A 186 -22.53 25.05 28.80
C ASN A 186 -22.14 23.56 28.76
N PRO A 187 -21.81 22.97 29.92
CA PRO A 187 -21.60 21.52 30.07
C PRO A 187 -22.86 20.67 29.82
N ASP A 188 -24.03 21.29 29.60
CA ASP A 188 -25.33 20.62 29.48
C ASP A 188 -25.69 20.12 28.07
N THR A 189 -24.89 20.41 27.02
CA THR A 189 -24.89 19.55 25.81
C THR A 189 -24.09 18.28 26.08
N GLN A 190 -24.49 17.58 27.14
CA GLN A 190 -24.09 16.24 27.44
C GLN A 190 -24.43 15.39 26.22
N TYR A 191 -23.43 14.69 25.67
CA TYR A 191 -23.63 13.58 24.75
C TYR A 191 -24.77 12.74 25.31
N MET A 192 -25.99 12.89 24.80
CA MET A 192 -27.07 12.01 25.16
C MET A 192 -26.73 10.69 24.47
N PRO A 193 -26.29 9.63 25.21
CA PRO A 193 -26.31 8.32 24.61
C PRO A 193 -27.74 8.11 24.16
N ASP A 194 -27.90 7.71 22.91
CA ASP A 194 -29.19 7.39 22.31
C ASP A 194 -29.88 6.34 23.19
N TYR A 195 -30.68 6.79 24.17
CA TYR A 195 -31.32 5.95 25.19
C TYR A 195 -32.30 4.93 24.58
N ASN A 196 -32.63 5.12 23.29
CA ASN A 196 -33.39 4.17 22.48
C ASN A 196 -32.56 2.96 21.99
N ARG A 197 -31.25 2.88 22.32
CA ARG A 197 -30.39 1.73 22.00
C ARG A 197 -30.36 0.67 23.12
N CYS A 198 -31.46 0.45 23.82
CA CYS A 198 -31.55 -0.69 24.74
C CYS A 198 -31.81 -1.97 23.91
N PHE A 199 -30.77 -2.77 23.69
CA PHE A 199 -30.84 -4.08 23.00
C PHE A 199 -31.13 -5.24 23.97
N TYR A 200 -31.24 -4.92 25.26
CA TYR A 200 -31.69 -5.81 26.31
C TYR A 200 -33.02 -5.30 26.83
N ASP A 201 -34.07 -6.10 26.64
CA ASP A 201 -35.37 -5.82 27.24
C ASP A 201 -35.38 -6.34 28.68
N LYS A 202 -35.55 -5.42 29.63
CA LYS A 202 -35.57 -5.77 31.06
C LYS A 202 -36.87 -6.44 31.47
N SER A 203 -38.00 -6.19 30.80
CA SER A 203 -39.27 -6.84 31.14
C SER A 203 -39.29 -8.28 30.66
N ASP A 204 -38.78 -8.52 29.45
CA ASP A 204 -38.82 -9.82 28.81
C ASP A 204 -37.54 -10.64 29.05
N MET A 205 -36.54 -10.06 29.73
CA MET A 205 -35.20 -10.62 29.93
C MET A 205 -34.59 -11.13 28.61
N SER A 206 -34.93 -10.48 27.50
CA SER A 206 -34.63 -10.95 26.15
C SER A 206 -33.60 -10.04 25.49
N PHE A 207 -32.68 -10.68 24.75
CA PHE A 207 -31.59 -10.00 24.07
C PHE A 207 -31.84 -9.99 22.57
N ASP A 208 -32.15 -8.82 22.00
CA ASP A 208 -32.41 -8.69 20.56
C ASP A 208 -31.10 -8.39 19.81
N MET A 209 -30.47 -9.46 19.32
CA MET A 209 -29.28 -9.39 18.47
C MET A 209 -29.47 -8.51 17.23
N LYS A 210 -30.70 -8.29 16.74
CA LYS A 210 -30.96 -7.44 15.56
C LYS A 210 -30.71 -5.96 15.84
N ARG A 211 -30.74 -5.55 17.11
CA ARG A 211 -30.50 -4.17 17.55
C ARG A 211 -29.07 -3.92 18.02
N VAL A 212 -28.22 -4.95 18.02
CA VAL A 212 -26.81 -4.85 18.40
C VAL A 212 -25.98 -4.39 17.20
N TYR A 213 -25.46 -3.17 17.28
CA TYR A 213 -24.52 -2.67 16.30
C TYR A 213 -23.10 -3.12 16.63
N PRO A 214 -22.20 -3.27 15.63
CA PRO A 214 -20.79 -3.56 15.88
C PRO A 214 -20.14 -2.56 16.84
N THR A 215 -20.54 -1.28 16.82
CA THR A 215 -20.05 -0.24 17.73
C THR A 215 -20.47 -0.44 19.19
N ASN A 216 -21.50 -1.24 19.45
CA ASN A 216 -22.00 -1.50 20.79
C ASN A 216 -21.24 -2.65 21.48
N LEU A 217 -20.41 -3.40 20.74
CA LEU A 217 -19.63 -4.49 21.31
C LEU A 217 -18.51 -3.95 22.21
N PRO A 218 -18.22 -4.62 23.34
CA PRO A 218 -17.24 -4.14 24.34
C PRO A 218 -15.81 -4.01 23.79
N PHE A 219 -15.53 -4.62 22.63
CA PHE A 219 -14.23 -4.58 21.95
C PHE A 219 -14.08 -3.35 21.04
N ASN A 220 -15.16 -2.63 20.74
CA ASN A 220 -15.20 -1.50 19.80
C ASN A 220 -15.34 -0.13 20.51
N LYS A 221 -14.73 0.02 21.70
CA LYS A 221 -14.82 1.23 22.55
C LYS A 221 -14.40 2.55 21.86
N ARG A 222 -13.60 2.46 20.79
CA ARG A 222 -13.09 3.63 20.04
C ARG A 222 -13.91 3.97 18.80
N VAL A 223 -14.91 3.15 18.44
CA VAL A 223 -15.73 3.36 17.26
C VAL A 223 -17.14 3.73 17.70
N CYS A 224 -17.46 5.02 17.67
CA CYS A 224 -18.80 5.52 17.91
C CYS A 224 -19.40 6.08 16.62
N MET A 225 -20.73 5.97 16.50
CA MET A 225 -21.46 6.69 15.47
C MET A 225 -21.61 8.15 15.90
N PRO A 226 -21.43 9.12 14.99
CA PRO A 226 -21.66 10.52 15.31
C PRO A 226 -23.15 10.74 15.62
N PRO A 227 -23.50 11.69 16.50
CA PRO A 227 -24.89 12.04 16.72
C PRO A 227 -25.52 12.60 15.44
N TYR A 228 -26.84 12.50 15.34
CA TYR A 228 -27.59 13.12 14.25
C TYR A 228 -27.30 14.62 14.19
N THR A 229 -27.34 15.16 12.97
CA THR A 229 -27.23 16.61 12.74
C THR A 229 -28.60 17.28 12.83
N ASP A 230 -28.69 18.55 12.44
CA ASP A 230 -29.95 19.28 12.38
C ASP A 230 -31.01 18.54 11.53
N ALA A 231 -32.27 18.63 11.94
CA ALA A 231 -33.39 17.91 11.33
C ALA A 231 -33.52 18.22 9.82
N ALA A 232 -33.26 19.47 9.43
CA ALA A 232 -33.27 19.88 8.03
C ALA A 232 -32.17 19.18 7.21
N LEU A 233 -30.99 18.96 7.79
CA LEU A 233 -29.88 18.29 7.13
C LEU A 233 -30.08 16.77 7.06
N GLU A 234 -30.61 16.15 8.13
CA GLU A 234 -30.96 14.73 8.14
C GLU A 234 -32.11 14.40 7.16
N ALA A 235 -33.07 15.32 6.98
CA ALA A 235 -34.08 15.21 5.95
C ALA A 235 -33.46 15.22 4.54
N LYS A 236 -32.46 16.07 4.29
CA LYS A 236 -31.69 16.07 3.03
C LYS A 236 -30.92 14.78 2.82
N PHE A 237 -30.30 14.21 3.86
CA PHE A 237 -29.65 12.88 3.76
C PHE A 237 -30.64 11.80 3.36
N THR A 238 -31.82 11.78 3.99
CA THR A 238 -32.87 10.81 3.69
C THR A 238 -33.37 10.93 2.26
N LEU A 239 -33.64 12.17 1.79
CA LEU A 239 -34.04 12.43 0.41
C LEU A 239 -32.96 12.01 -0.60
N THR A 240 -31.70 12.36 -0.33
CA THR A 240 -30.56 12.02 -1.19
C THR A 240 -30.38 10.51 -1.29
N LYS A 241 -30.51 9.80 -0.16
CA LYS A 241 -30.49 8.32 -0.14
C LYS A 241 -31.61 7.74 -1.00
N ALA A 242 -32.83 8.25 -0.88
CA ALA A 242 -33.96 7.79 -1.70
C ALA A 242 -33.70 8.01 -3.21
N LYS A 243 -33.16 9.18 -3.59
CA LYS A 243 -32.77 9.50 -4.98
C LYS A 243 -31.67 8.59 -5.53
N ILE A 244 -30.63 8.32 -4.76
CA ILE A 244 -29.54 7.42 -5.19
C ILE A 244 -30.07 5.99 -5.34
N LEU A 245 -30.92 5.53 -4.42
CA LEU A 245 -31.51 4.19 -4.48
C LEU A 245 -32.51 4.02 -5.62
N SER A 246 -33.26 5.08 -5.98
CA SER A 246 -34.15 5.04 -7.15
C SER A 246 -33.34 5.03 -8.45
N ALA A 247 -32.27 5.83 -8.54
CA ALA A 247 -31.35 5.79 -9.68
C ALA A 247 -30.70 4.40 -9.83
N PHE A 248 -30.26 3.79 -8.73
CA PHE A 248 -29.72 2.43 -8.74
C PHE A 248 -30.76 1.37 -9.17
N SER A 249 -31.99 1.48 -8.68
CA SER A 249 -33.09 0.60 -9.07
C SER A 249 -33.37 0.71 -10.57
N ASN A 250 -33.42 1.93 -11.11
CA ASN A 250 -33.62 2.19 -12.53
C ASN A 250 -32.46 1.63 -13.38
N TYR A 251 -31.21 1.80 -12.94
CA TYR A 251 -30.03 1.23 -13.61
C TYR A 251 -30.09 -0.31 -13.63
N THR A 252 -30.39 -0.91 -12.48
CA THR A 252 -30.53 -2.37 -12.33
C THR A 252 -31.64 -2.91 -13.22
N GLN A 253 -32.80 -2.24 -13.24
CA GLN A 253 -33.92 -2.67 -14.06
C GLN A 253 -33.57 -2.63 -15.55
N ARG A 254 -32.93 -1.56 -16.02
CA ARG A 254 -32.54 -1.41 -17.43
C ARG A 254 -31.44 -2.38 -17.86
N HIS A 255 -30.43 -2.61 -17.02
CA HIS A 255 -29.22 -3.33 -17.45
C HIS A 255 -29.10 -4.77 -16.93
N ILE A 256 -29.83 -5.14 -15.88
CA ILE A 256 -29.75 -6.48 -15.25
C ILE A 256 -30.96 -7.35 -15.60
N GLN A 257 -32.17 -6.80 -15.78
CA GLN A 257 -33.34 -7.62 -16.17
C GLN A 257 -33.26 -8.11 -17.62
N GLU A 258 -32.67 -7.35 -18.54
CA GLU A 258 -32.44 -7.79 -19.94
C GLU A 258 -31.37 -8.90 -20.06
N ARG A 259 -30.58 -9.14 -19.01
CA ARG A 259 -29.53 -10.18 -18.99
C ARG A 259 -29.86 -11.21 -17.91
N SER A 260 -30.73 -12.17 -18.24
CA SER A 260 -30.99 -13.42 -17.51
C SER A 260 -30.14 -13.60 -16.24
N ILE A 261 -30.76 -13.35 -15.08
CA ILE A 261 -30.53 -13.66 -13.65
C ILE A 261 -29.14 -14.15 -13.15
N ASN A 262 -28.28 -14.75 -13.98
CA ASN A 262 -27.00 -15.36 -13.61
C ASN A 262 -25.75 -14.76 -14.31
N LYS A 263 -25.84 -13.67 -15.08
CA LYS A 263 -24.66 -13.06 -15.74
C LYS A 263 -24.39 -11.64 -15.27
N THR A 264 -23.94 -11.53 -14.03
CA THR A 264 -23.55 -10.30 -13.33
C THR A 264 -22.15 -9.80 -13.73
N HIS A 265 -21.87 -9.70 -15.03
CA HIS A 265 -20.58 -9.20 -15.51
C HIS A 265 -20.79 -8.10 -16.54
N ASP A 266 -20.22 -6.93 -16.25
CA ASP A 266 -20.18 -5.76 -17.15
C ASP A 266 -19.11 -5.90 -18.24
N LEU A 267 -18.52 -7.08 -18.38
CA LEU A 267 -17.48 -7.35 -19.37
C LEU A 267 -18.09 -7.47 -20.76
N ASN A 268 -17.48 -6.77 -21.72
CA ASN A 268 -17.79 -6.90 -23.14
C ASN A 268 -17.66 -8.37 -23.58
N THR A 269 -18.52 -8.82 -24.49
CA THR A 269 -18.49 -10.19 -25.05
C THR A 269 -17.11 -10.54 -25.61
N LYS A 270 -16.42 -9.56 -26.21
CA LYS A 270 -15.04 -9.68 -26.71
C LYS A 270 -14.06 -10.06 -25.59
N ILE A 271 -14.04 -9.28 -24.51
CA ILE A 271 -13.18 -9.48 -23.33
C ILE A 271 -13.48 -10.82 -22.67
N LYS A 272 -14.77 -11.18 -22.54
CA LYS A 272 -15.18 -12.45 -21.94
C LYS A 272 -14.67 -13.66 -22.73
N LYS A 273 -14.75 -13.61 -24.07
CA LYS A 273 -14.17 -14.64 -24.93
C LYS A 273 -12.65 -14.72 -24.74
N GLY A 274 -11.96 -13.57 -24.74
CA GLY A 274 -10.52 -13.49 -24.48
C GLY A 274 -10.11 -14.13 -23.15
N LEU A 275 -10.78 -13.78 -22.05
CA LEU A 275 -10.52 -14.35 -20.73
C LEU A 275 -10.72 -15.87 -20.68
N ASN A 276 -11.73 -16.40 -21.35
CA ASN A 276 -11.96 -17.84 -21.39
C ASN A 276 -10.85 -18.57 -22.17
N ILE A 277 -10.38 -17.99 -23.27
CA ILE A 277 -9.26 -18.55 -24.04
C ILE A 277 -7.98 -18.53 -23.19
N LEU A 278 -7.66 -17.39 -22.56
CA LEU A 278 -6.49 -17.26 -21.68
C LEU A 278 -6.53 -18.26 -20.53
N LYS A 279 -7.67 -18.39 -19.83
CA LYS A 279 -7.85 -19.38 -18.76
C LYS A 279 -7.60 -20.80 -19.25
N ARG A 280 -8.07 -21.14 -20.45
CA ARG A 280 -7.82 -22.46 -21.06
C ARG A 280 -6.34 -22.68 -21.35
N ARG A 281 -5.65 -21.71 -21.96
CA ARG A 281 -4.21 -21.80 -22.29
C ARG A 281 -3.34 -21.88 -21.04
N ILE A 282 -3.68 -21.14 -19.99
CA ILE A 282 -3.02 -21.23 -18.67
C ILE A 282 -3.23 -22.62 -18.06
N LYS A 283 -4.47 -23.14 -18.08
CA LYS A 283 -4.78 -24.49 -17.57
C LYS A 283 -4.04 -25.59 -18.33
N ASN A 284 -3.91 -25.43 -19.65
CA ASN A 284 -3.16 -26.33 -20.53
C ASN A 284 -1.64 -26.20 -20.39
N ARG A 285 -1.14 -25.26 -19.57
CA ARG A 285 0.29 -24.96 -19.43
C ARG A 285 0.95 -24.56 -20.76
N GLU A 286 0.26 -23.77 -21.56
CA GLU A 286 0.82 -23.21 -22.80
C GLU A 286 1.48 -21.85 -22.56
N ILE A 287 0.92 -21.05 -21.65
CA ILE A 287 1.35 -19.68 -21.36
C ILE A 287 1.32 -19.39 -19.86
N VAL A 288 2.08 -18.39 -19.44
CA VAL A 288 2.00 -17.80 -18.09
C VAL A 288 1.62 -16.33 -18.23
N CYS A 289 0.62 -15.89 -17.46
CA CYS A 289 0.21 -14.49 -17.38
C CYS A 289 0.53 -13.94 -16.00
N PHE A 290 1.26 -12.82 -15.92
CA PHE A 290 1.67 -12.21 -14.66
C PHE A 290 1.83 -10.68 -14.81
N PRO A 291 1.72 -9.90 -13.72
CA PRO A 291 2.02 -8.48 -13.76
C PRO A 291 3.54 -8.24 -13.83
N THR A 292 3.98 -7.14 -14.41
CA THR A 292 5.39 -6.69 -14.31
C THR A 292 5.68 -6.07 -12.93
N ASP A 293 6.92 -6.17 -12.45
CA ASP A 293 7.36 -5.74 -11.11
C ASP A 293 6.99 -4.28 -10.78
N LYS A 294 7.46 -3.31 -11.58
CA LYS A 294 7.27 -1.87 -11.27
C LYS A 294 6.05 -1.25 -11.93
N SER A 295 5.78 -1.56 -13.20
CA SER A 295 4.69 -0.90 -13.92
C SER A 295 3.33 -1.53 -13.67
N GLY A 296 3.28 -2.74 -13.07
CA GLY A 296 2.04 -3.47 -12.81
C GLY A 296 1.24 -3.83 -14.07
N ARG A 297 1.85 -3.75 -15.27
CA ARG A 297 1.21 -4.10 -16.54
C ARG A 297 1.11 -5.61 -16.70
N MET A 298 0.07 -6.09 -17.37
CA MET A 298 -0.03 -7.51 -17.68
C MET A 298 1.01 -7.91 -18.74
N SER A 299 1.69 -9.01 -18.47
CA SER A 299 2.62 -9.67 -19.38
C SER A 299 2.21 -11.11 -19.61
N VAL A 300 2.50 -11.62 -20.81
CA VAL A 300 2.34 -13.02 -21.19
C VAL A 300 3.68 -13.57 -21.64
N ASP A 301 3.99 -14.79 -21.21
CA ASP A 301 5.21 -15.48 -21.57
C ASP A 301 4.94 -16.95 -21.90
N ASN A 302 5.83 -17.55 -22.68
CA ASN A 302 5.85 -18.99 -22.88
C ASN A 302 6.53 -19.66 -21.67
N ILE A 303 6.07 -20.85 -21.27
CA ILE A 303 6.57 -21.55 -20.09
C ILE A 303 8.09 -21.78 -20.12
N PRO A 304 8.70 -22.29 -21.22
CA PRO A 304 10.15 -22.54 -21.24
C PRO A 304 10.96 -21.26 -21.06
N ASN A 305 10.53 -20.16 -21.69
CA ASN A 305 11.20 -18.87 -21.54
C ASN A 305 11.06 -18.34 -20.11
N TYR A 306 9.87 -18.44 -19.51
CA TYR A 306 9.64 -18.06 -18.13
C TYR A 306 10.51 -18.86 -17.15
N ILE A 307 10.57 -20.20 -17.31
CA ILE A 307 11.40 -21.08 -16.47
C ILE A 307 12.88 -20.75 -16.63
N SER A 308 13.37 -20.55 -17.85
CA SER A 308 14.76 -20.20 -18.13
C SER A 308 15.17 -18.91 -17.41
N ASN A 309 14.29 -17.91 -17.40
CA ASN A 309 14.53 -16.64 -16.72
C ASN A 309 14.38 -16.72 -15.19
N MET A 310 13.67 -17.73 -14.69
CA MET A 310 13.60 -18.02 -13.26
C MET A 310 14.78 -18.85 -12.73
N GLN A 311 15.56 -19.51 -13.61
CA GLN A 311 16.70 -20.34 -13.21
C GLN A 311 17.69 -19.64 -12.26
N PRO A 312 18.08 -18.36 -12.47
CA PRO A 312 19.00 -17.68 -11.57
C PRO A 312 18.49 -17.56 -10.13
N HIS A 313 17.16 -17.61 -9.92
CA HIS A 313 16.54 -17.52 -8.60
C HIS A 313 16.27 -18.89 -7.96
N ILE A 314 16.26 -19.96 -8.76
CA ILE A 314 15.94 -21.33 -8.31
C ILE A 314 17.20 -22.16 -8.11
N ARG A 315 18.25 -21.93 -8.91
CA ARG A 315 19.44 -22.80 -8.99
C ARG A 315 20.10 -23.07 -7.63
N ASP A 316 20.15 -22.07 -6.77
CA ASP A 316 20.84 -22.14 -5.47
C ASP A 316 19.88 -22.41 -4.30
N MET A 317 18.61 -22.75 -4.58
CA MET A 317 17.63 -23.09 -3.55
C MET A 317 17.92 -24.48 -2.99
N THR A 318 18.14 -24.56 -1.69
CA THR A 318 18.26 -25.82 -0.95
C THR A 318 16.89 -26.41 -0.69
N GLU A 319 16.72 -27.71 -0.93
CA GLU A 319 15.54 -28.43 -0.45
C GLU A 319 15.55 -28.44 1.08
N THR A 320 14.46 -27.96 1.69
CA THR A 320 14.30 -27.93 3.15
C THR A 320 13.31 -29.00 3.57
N THR A 321 13.65 -29.76 4.60
CA THR A 321 12.78 -30.79 5.16
C THR A 321 11.73 -30.19 6.11
N THR A 322 10.64 -30.93 6.36
CA THR A 322 9.60 -30.52 7.32
C THR A 322 10.15 -30.38 8.74
N LEU A 323 11.16 -31.18 9.11
CA LEU A 323 11.82 -31.07 10.42
C LEU A 323 12.58 -29.75 10.56
N GLU A 324 13.36 -29.36 9.55
CA GLU A 324 14.07 -28.08 9.51
C GLU A 324 13.09 -26.90 9.51
N TYR A 325 11.95 -27.02 8.83
CA TYR A 325 10.90 -26.00 8.89
C TYR A 325 10.39 -25.80 10.33
N ILE A 326 10.10 -26.88 11.05
CA ILE A 326 9.63 -26.82 12.45
C ILE A 326 10.71 -26.24 13.36
N GLU A 327 11.98 -26.59 13.13
CA GLU A 327 13.10 -26.05 13.91
C GLU A 327 13.30 -24.55 13.65
N ASN A 328 13.26 -24.12 12.39
CA ASN A 328 13.30 -22.71 12.01
C ASN A 328 12.11 -21.92 12.59
N GLU A 329 10.91 -22.50 12.59
CA GLU A 329 9.73 -21.89 13.22
C GLU A 329 9.96 -21.65 14.72
N LYS A 330 10.55 -22.61 15.44
CA LYS A 330 10.90 -22.44 16.86
C LYS A 330 11.93 -21.32 17.07
N ILE A 331 12.95 -21.25 16.22
CA ILE A 331 14.00 -20.21 16.30
C ILE A 331 13.41 -18.83 16.03
N VAL A 332 12.60 -18.69 14.99
CA VAL A 332 11.91 -17.43 14.66
C VAL A 332 11.00 -17.01 15.80
N ASN A 333 10.19 -17.93 16.34
CA ASN A 333 9.32 -17.65 17.48
C ASN A 333 10.09 -17.23 18.73
N ALA A 334 11.25 -17.84 19.00
CA ALA A 334 12.11 -17.43 20.10
C ALA A 334 12.65 -16.01 19.90
N HIS A 335 13.13 -15.66 18.70
CA HIS A 335 13.56 -14.30 18.37
C HIS A 335 12.43 -13.29 18.47
N MET A 336 11.23 -13.64 17.99
CA MET A 336 10.04 -12.79 18.09
C MET A 336 9.60 -12.57 19.54
N GLY A 337 9.70 -13.60 20.39
CA GLY A 337 9.52 -13.47 21.83
C GLY A 337 10.51 -12.49 22.46
N MET A 338 11.79 -12.55 22.07
CA MET A 338 12.81 -11.60 22.52
C MET A 338 12.51 -10.17 22.07
N TRP A 339 12.08 -9.97 20.82
CA TRP A 339 11.64 -8.67 20.33
C TRP A 339 10.44 -8.12 21.09
N SER A 340 9.47 -8.98 21.43
CA SER A 340 8.32 -8.60 22.25
C SER A 340 8.74 -8.08 23.63
N ILE A 341 9.78 -8.68 24.23
CA ILE A 341 10.34 -8.23 25.51
C ILE A 341 11.03 -6.87 25.35
N ILE A 342 11.90 -6.73 24.34
CA ILE A 342 12.62 -5.47 24.05
C ILE A 342 11.67 -4.31 23.79
N LEU A 343 10.62 -4.56 23.00
CA LEU A 343 9.62 -3.56 22.63
C LEU A 343 8.54 -3.36 23.70
N GLN A 344 8.60 -4.10 24.81
CA GLN A 344 7.58 -4.09 25.88
C GLN A 344 6.16 -4.25 25.33
N SER A 345 6.00 -5.10 24.31
CA SER A 345 4.72 -5.21 23.63
C SER A 345 3.72 -6.02 24.45
N GLU A 346 2.48 -5.57 24.48
CA GLU A 346 1.38 -6.27 25.15
C GLU A 346 1.23 -7.71 24.63
N LYS A 347 0.73 -8.63 25.47
CA LYS A 347 0.56 -10.06 25.13
C LYS A 347 -0.15 -10.30 23.80
N ARG A 348 -1.12 -9.45 23.44
CA ARG A 348 -1.83 -9.54 22.15
C ARG A 348 -0.89 -9.27 20.96
N THR A 349 -0.07 -8.24 21.07
CA THR A 349 0.91 -7.88 20.05
C THR A 349 2.02 -8.92 19.99
N ALA A 350 2.45 -9.44 21.14
CA ALA A 350 3.41 -10.54 21.25
C ALA A 350 2.94 -11.79 20.49
N ASN A 351 1.67 -12.19 20.67
CA ASN A 351 1.09 -13.35 20.00
C ASN A 351 0.97 -13.16 18.48
N ASN A 352 0.82 -11.92 17.99
CA ASN A 352 0.80 -11.65 16.55
C ASN A 352 2.18 -11.80 15.89
N PHE A 353 3.27 -11.77 16.66
CA PHE A 353 4.62 -11.99 16.14
C PHE A 353 4.98 -13.47 16.02
N LEU A 354 4.20 -14.37 16.63
CA LEU A 354 4.44 -15.80 16.53
C LEU A 354 4.03 -16.29 15.14
N THR A 355 4.96 -16.94 14.45
CA THR A 355 4.70 -17.67 13.22
C THR A 355 4.20 -19.06 13.58
N THR A 356 2.98 -19.41 13.15
CA THR A 356 2.44 -20.77 13.26
C THR A 356 1.79 -21.17 11.95
N ASN A 357 2.18 -22.35 11.43
CA ASN A 357 1.56 -22.95 10.24
C ASN A 357 1.42 -21.98 9.05
N ASN A 358 2.49 -21.23 8.75
CA ASN A 358 2.48 -20.28 7.65
C ASN A 358 2.38 -21.03 6.32
N GLU A 359 1.48 -20.59 5.45
CA GLU A 359 1.44 -21.08 4.08
C GLU A 359 2.76 -20.74 3.37
N ILE A 360 3.32 -21.72 2.65
CA ILE A 360 4.52 -21.50 1.85
C ILE A 360 4.17 -20.48 0.77
N PRO A 361 4.82 -19.31 0.73
CA PRO A 361 4.50 -18.31 -0.27
C PRO A 361 4.79 -18.87 -1.66
N PRO A 362 3.88 -18.70 -2.63
CA PRO A 362 4.13 -19.18 -3.98
C PRO A 362 5.31 -18.44 -4.58
N LEU A 363 6.27 -19.18 -5.15
CA LEU A 363 7.36 -18.58 -5.92
C LEU A 363 6.83 -18.12 -7.28
N TYR A 364 6.96 -16.83 -7.57
CA TYR A 364 6.67 -16.26 -8.88
C TYR A 364 7.70 -15.20 -9.25
N GLY A 365 7.99 -15.09 -10.55
CA GLY A 365 8.89 -14.10 -11.11
C GLY A 365 8.13 -13.02 -11.85
N LEU A 366 8.51 -11.77 -11.61
CA LEU A 366 7.96 -10.63 -12.32
C LEU A 366 9.01 -10.00 -13.23
N ARG A 367 8.66 -9.75 -14.49
CA ARG A 367 9.58 -9.16 -15.46
C ARG A 367 9.89 -7.71 -15.12
N LYS A 368 11.18 -7.34 -15.14
CA LYS A 368 11.67 -5.96 -14.89
C LYS A 368 11.63 -5.11 -16.16
N ASP A 369 10.43 -4.81 -16.62
CA ASP A 369 10.14 -4.04 -17.85
C ASP A 369 10.76 -2.63 -17.92
N HIS A 370 11.18 -2.08 -16.79
CA HIS A 370 11.91 -0.82 -16.68
C HIS A 370 13.42 -0.96 -16.95
N LYS A 371 13.94 -2.17 -17.13
CA LYS A 371 15.33 -2.42 -17.52
C LYS A 371 15.43 -2.56 -19.04
N SER A 372 16.44 -1.92 -19.64
CA SER A 372 16.75 -2.07 -21.06
C SER A 372 17.12 -3.52 -21.37
N HIS A 373 16.55 -4.05 -22.46
CA HIS A 373 16.84 -5.38 -22.99
C HIS A 373 16.86 -5.31 -24.51
N THR A 374 17.71 -6.11 -25.14
CA THR A 374 17.93 -6.13 -26.60
C THR A 374 16.96 -7.07 -27.31
N ASP A 375 16.62 -8.20 -26.69
CA ASP A 375 15.76 -9.21 -27.30
C ASP A 375 14.32 -9.13 -26.76
N HIS A 376 13.41 -8.70 -27.63
CA HIS A 376 11.99 -8.61 -27.33
C HIS A 376 11.32 -9.99 -27.13
N ILE A 377 11.92 -11.08 -27.62
CA ILE A 377 11.41 -12.44 -27.45
C ILE A 377 11.78 -12.98 -26.07
N LEU A 378 13.06 -12.96 -25.70
CA LEU A 378 13.49 -13.37 -24.34
C LEU A 378 12.87 -12.49 -23.25
N GLY A 379 12.75 -11.18 -23.54
CA GLY A 379 12.25 -10.19 -22.61
C GLY A 379 13.29 -9.78 -21.56
N PRO A 380 12.95 -8.81 -20.70
CA PRO A 380 13.84 -8.33 -19.65
C PRO A 380 13.99 -9.36 -18.53
N PRO A 381 15.09 -9.33 -17.75
CA PRO A 381 15.30 -10.27 -16.66
C PRO A 381 14.23 -10.16 -15.57
N THR A 382 14.02 -11.28 -14.87
CA THR A 382 13.14 -11.42 -13.70
C THR A 382 13.76 -10.84 -12.44
#